data_AF-A0A7Z8K142-F1
#
_entry.id   AF-A0A7Z8K142-F1
#
_cell.length_a   1.000
_cell.length_b   1.000
_cell.length_c   1.000
_cell.angle_alpha   90.00
_cell.angle_beta   90.00
_cell.angle_gamma   90.00
#
_symmetry.space_group_name_H-M   'P 1'
#
loop_
_entity.id
_entity.type
_entity.pdbx_description
1 polymer ?
#
loop_
_entity_poly.entity_id
_entity_poly.type
_entity_poly.pdbx_seq_one_letter_code
_entity_poly.pdbx_strand_id
1 'polypeptide(L)'
;MKPTTSTSDRDRRKKKLWVVLGVGLLAAAVAGGGALSTLFTTISGNEFRAAVPNTEDVPEGALVRITGAAIDHEFDSSTFNHLVRASWVLENHGPTATTFDGHFRTVSGSDETLAAALLVQYGEVDPDGEVVGWIDGGTVADPTPFAEATGIDTINGQTQIPIEVRVVLEDPGVIASNDDDLIGEMIRVAADFTVSYLDPINRA
;
A
#
# COMPACT_ATOMS: atom_id res chain seq x y z
N MET A 1 -51.29 18.34 70.04
CA MET A 1 -52.02 17.17 69.51
C MET A 1 -51.78 17.10 67.99
N LYS A 2 -51.20 16.00 67.51
CA LYS A 2 -51.34 15.50 66.12
C LYS A 2 -52.83 15.16 65.88
N PRO A 3 -53.38 15.13 64.64
CA PRO A 3 -52.92 14.17 63.60
C PRO A 3 -53.19 14.49 62.09
N THR A 4 -52.57 13.66 61.22
CA THR A 4 -52.99 13.08 59.90
C THR A 4 -53.54 14.00 58.78
N THR A 5 -53.35 13.80 57.47
CA THR A 5 -53.18 12.59 56.62
C THR A 5 -52.75 13.01 55.20
N SER A 6 -52.02 12.11 54.50
CA SER A 6 -52.05 11.77 53.05
C SER A 6 -52.61 12.76 52.00
N THR A 7 -51.91 12.93 50.86
CA THR A 7 -52.17 12.21 49.57
C THR A 7 -51.45 12.87 48.37
N SER A 8 -51.06 12.04 47.40
CA SER A 8 -50.95 12.29 45.94
C SER A 8 -49.67 12.84 45.32
N ASP A 9 -48.91 11.92 44.72
CA ASP A 9 -48.82 11.72 43.26
C ASP A 9 -48.34 12.90 42.39
N ARG A 10 -47.12 12.79 41.84
CA ARG A 10 -46.83 13.11 40.42
C ARG A 10 -45.39 12.82 39.99
N ASP A 11 -45.35 12.27 38.78
CA ASP A 11 -44.39 12.55 37.71
C ASP A 11 -42.99 11.92 37.71
N ARG A 12 -42.96 10.80 36.96
CA ARG A 12 -42.10 10.56 35.79
C ARG A 12 -41.11 11.69 35.47
N ARG A 13 -39.81 11.45 35.67
CA ARG A 13 -38.77 11.86 34.71
C ARG A 13 -37.65 10.82 34.65
N LYS A 14 -37.64 10.07 33.54
CA LYS A 14 -36.49 9.30 33.05
C LYS A 14 -35.36 10.29 32.76
N LYS A 15 -34.21 10.15 33.43
CA LYS A 15 -32.94 10.74 32.98
C LYS A 15 -32.00 9.60 32.63
N LYS A 16 -31.81 9.38 31.33
CA LYS A 16 -30.79 8.50 30.77
C LYS A 16 -29.44 9.16 31.03
N LEU A 17 -28.64 8.55 31.90
CA LEU A 17 -27.24 8.90 32.10
C LEU A 17 -26.44 8.07 31.08
N TRP A 18 -25.93 8.73 30.04
CA TRP A 18 -24.92 8.16 29.17
C TRP A 18 -23.56 8.37 29.84
N VAL A 19 -22.92 7.28 30.23
CA VAL A 19 -21.52 7.29 30.67
C VAL A 19 -20.71 6.69 29.53
N VAL A 20 -19.98 7.56 28.84
CA VAL A 20 -18.89 7.22 27.91
C VAL A 20 -17.73 6.72 28.76
N LEU A 21 -17.30 5.47 28.56
CA LEU A 21 -16.19 4.90 29.30
C LEU A 21 -15.35 4.00 28.39
N GLY A 22 -14.12 4.46 28.12
CA GLY A 22 -12.94 3.62 27.94
C GLY A 22 -12.68 3.06 26.55
N VAL A 23 -11.90 3.77 25.73
CA VAL A 23 -10.99 3.09 24.78
C VAL A 23 -9.77 2.70 25.59
N GLY A 24 -9.82 1.50 26.16
CA GLY A 24 -8.68 0.83 26.78
C GLY A 24 -7.73 0.31 25.71
N LEU A 25 -6.46 0.67 25.85
CA LEU A 25 -5.33 0.17 25.10
C LEU A 25 -5.19 -1.34 25.38
N LEU A 26 -5.35 -2.18 24.36
CA LEU A 26 -5.12 -3.61 24.47
C LEU A 26 -4.02 -4.00 23.48
N ALA A 27 -2.79 -3.94 23.99
CA ALA A 27 -1.67 -4.67 23.43
C ALA A 27 -1.90 -6.16 23.73
N ALA A 28 -2.08 -6.95 22.68
CA ALA A 28 -2.04 -8.40 22.74
C ALA A 28 -1.11 -8.89 21.63
N ALA A 29 0.08 -9.35 22.04
CA ALA A 29 0.92 -10.21 21.22
C ALA A 29 0.19 -11.54 21.03
N VAL A 30 -0.16 -11.88 19.79
CA VAL A 30 -0.65 -13.21 19.43
C VAL A 30 0.14 -13.68 18.22
N ALA A 31 1.03 -14.63 18.47
CA ALA A 31 1.57 -15.52 17.46
C ALA A 31 0.48 -16.54 17.10
N GLY A 32 0.21 -16.74 15.81
CA GLY A 32 -0.72 -17.74 15.31
C GLY A 32 -1.69 -17.15 14.29
N GLY A 33 -1.71 -17.73 13.08
CA GLY A 33 -2.46 -17.22 11.93
C GLY A 33 -3.93 -16.91 12.24
N GLY A 34 -4.30 -15.66 12.00
CA GLY A 34 -5.67 -15.18 12.04
C GLY A 34 -5.89 -14.27 10.83
N ALA A 35 -6.92 -14.58 10.04
CA ALA A 35 -7.32 -13.78 8.89
C ALA A 35 -7.56 -12.33 9.32
N LEU A 36 -6.89 -11.39 8.67
CA LEU A 36 -7.22 -9.97 8.74
C LEU A 36 -8.52 -9.76 7.97
N SER A 37 -9.66 -9.96 8.63
CA SER A 37 -10.96 -9.68 8.04
C SER A 37 -11.16 -8.17 7.92
N THR A 38 -10.98 -7.63 6.71
CA THR A 38 -11.33 -6.26 6.38
C THR A 38 -12.86 -6.12 6.45
N LEU A 39 -13.37 -5.40 7.46
CA LEU A 39 -14.80 -5.14 7.63
C LEU A 39 -15.21 -3.94 6.78
N PHE A 40 -16.08 -4.16 5.79
CA PHE A 40 -16.74 -3.07 5.06
C PHE A 40 -17.97 -2.61 5.84
N THR A 41 -18.01 -1.32 6.21
CA THR A 41 -19.16 -0.72 6.90
C THR A 41 -19.98 0.07 5.90
N THR A 42 -21.15 -0.43 5.52
CA THR A 42 -22.12 0.33 4.72
C THR A 42 -23.14 0.98 5.66
N ILE A 43 -23.18 2.31 5.71
CA ILE A 43 -24.21 3.04 6.47
C ILE A 43 -25.41 3.24 5.54
N SER A 44 -26.41 2.36 5.64
CA SER A 44 -27.71 2.56 5.00
C SER A 44 -28.82 2.15 5.96
N GLY A 45 -29.63 3.13 6.38
CA GLY A 45 -30.58 2.96 7.47
C GLY A 45 -29.88 2.78 8.83
N ASN A 46 -30.58 3.01 9.94
CA ASN A 46 -30.04 2.86 11.30
C ASN A 46 -29.84 1.37 11.69
N GLU A 47 -29.25 0.56 10.82
CA GLU A 47 -28.99 -0.86 11.05
C GLU A 47 -27.52 -1.17 10.71
N PHE A 48 -26.77 -1.63 11.70
CA PHE A 48 -25.41 -2.14 11.50
C PHE A 48 -25.50 -3.61 11.09
N ARG A 49 -25.20 -3.92 9.83
CA ARG A 49 -25.02 -5.30 9.36
C ARG A 49 -23.53 -5.56 9.11
N ALA A 50 -22.92 -6.34 9.98
CA ALA A 50 -21.63 -6.97 9.71
C ALA A 50 -21.91 -8.32 9.05
N ALA A 51 -21.70 -8.42 7.74
CA ALA A 51 -21.67 -9.71 7.06
C ALA A 51 -20.25 -10.27 7.16
N VAL A 52 -20.13 -11.52 7.62
CA VAL A 52 -18.88 -12.28 7.47
C VAL A 52 -18.76 -12.60 5.99
N PRO A 53 -17.67 -12.22 5.30
CA PRO A 53 -17.49 -12.59 3.90
C PRO A 53 -17.58 -14.11 3.78
N ASN A 54 -18.52 -14.60 2.98
CA ASN A 54 -18.48 -16.00 2.62
C ASN A 54 -17.30 -16.18 1.66
N THR A 55 -16.51 -17.22 1.83
CA THR A 55 -15.45 -17.61 0.89
C THR A 55 -15.96 -17.93 -0.52
N GLU A 56 -17.28 -17.96 -0.71
CA GLU A 56 -17.96 -18.16 -1.99
C GLU A 56 -18.45 -16.86 -2.65
N ASP A 57 -18.31 -15.70 -1.98
CA ASP A 57 -18.65 -14.41 -2.58
C ASP A 57 -17.55 -14.04 -3.59
N VAL A 58 -17.70 -14.55 -4.81
CA VAL A 58 -16.83 -14.18 -5.93
C VAL A 58 -16.96 -12.67 -6.14
N PRO A 59 -15.87 -11.90 -6.10
CA PRO A 59 -15.94 -10.47 -6.38
C PRO A 59 -16.57 -10.26 -7.75
N GLU A 60 -17.61 -9.44 -7.83
CA GLU A 60 -18.29 -9.16 -9.10
C GLU A 60 -17.42 -8.29 -10.03
N GLY A 61 -16.47 -7.53 -9.45
CA GLY A 61 -15.69 -6.47 -10.11
C GLY A 61 -14.23 -6.82 -10.32
N ALA A 62 -13.35 -5.81 -10.34
CA ALA A 62 -11.92 -6.06 -10.27
C ALA A 62 -11.50 -6.20 -8.80
N LEU A 63 -10.56 -7.11 -8.51
CA LEU A 63 -9.97 -7.25 -7.19
C LEU A 63 -8.45 -7.33 -7.35
N VAL A 64 -7.83 -6.16 -7.42
CA VAL A 64 -6.39 -6.06 -7.67
C VAL A 64 -5.61 -6.16 -6.37
N ARG A 65 -4.59 -7.01 -6.37
CA ARG A 65 -3.65 -7.20 -5.27
C ARG A 65 -2.24 -7.19 -5.81
N ILE A 66 -1.34 -6.49 -5.15
CA ILE A 66 0.09 -6.59 -5.40
C ILE A 66 0.77 -7.37 -4.28
N THR A 67 1.73 -8.22 -4.65
CA THR A 67 2.60 -8.95 -3.72
C THR A 67 4.05 -8.87 -4.17
N GLY A 68 4.97 -8.73 -3.24
CA GLY A 68 6.40 -8.63 -3.52
C GLY A 68 7.15 -8.19 -2.26
N ALA A 69 8.47 -8.24 -2.31
CA ALA A 69 9.31 -7.78 -1.21
C ALA A 69 9.71 -6.32 -1.46
N ALA A 70 9.54 -5.48 -0.44
CA ALA A 70 10.12 -4.15 -0.46
C ALA A 70 11.64 -4.23 -0.64
N ILE A 71 12.20 -3.25 -1.34
CA ILE A 71 13.64 -3.04 -1.43
C ILE A 71 14.13 -2.49 -0.09
N ASP A 72 15.20 -3.08 0.42
CA ASP A 72 15.94 -2.60 1.56
C ASP A 72 17.42 -2.90 1.31
N HIS A 73 18.14 -1.93 0.71
CA HIS A 73 19.48 -2.14 0.17
C HIS A 73 20.42 -1.01 0.52
N GLU A 74 21.70 -1.33 0.74
CA GLU A 74 22.75 -0.33 0.97
C GLU A 74 23.60 -0.16 -0.30
N PHE A 75 23.59 1.05 -0.84
CA PHE A 75 24.41 1.45 -1.96
C PHE A 75 25.74 2.01 -1.47
N ASP A 76 26.83 1.38 -1.90
CA ASP A 76 28.18 1.93 -1.84
C ASP A 76 28.31 3.07 -2.86
N SER A 77 28.44 4.30 -2.36
CA SER A 77 28.58 5.52 -3.16
C SER A 77 29.93 5.65 -3.89
N SER A 78 30.80 4.64 -3.81
CA SER A 78 32.07 4.58 -4.57
C SER A 78 32.05 3.53 -5.68
N THR A 79 31.04 2.67 -5.72
CA THR A 79 30.96 1.57 -6.69
C THR A 79 30.16 1.98 -7.92
N PHE A 80 30.80 1.94 -9.09
CA PHE A 80 30.14 2.12 -10.40
C PHE A 80 29.15 0.99 -10.69
N ASN A 81 27.97 1.35 -11.22
CA ASN A 81 26.90 0.42 -11.57
C ASN A 81 26.46 -0.48 -10.41
N HIS A 82 26.47 0.04 -9.17
CA HIS A 82 25.89 -0.66 -8.06
C HIS A 82 24.36 -0.72 -8.24
N LEU A 83 23.77 -1.91 -8.16
CA LEU A 83 22.34 -2.10 -8.38
C LEU A 83 21.71 -3.10 -7.40
N VAL A 84 20.41 -2.95 -7.22
CA VAL A 84 19.53 -3.93 -6.58
C VAL A 84 18.31 -4.19 -7.47
N ARG A 85 17.77 -5.41 -7.43
CA ARG A 85 16.56 -5.81 -8.13
C ARG A 85 15.50 -6.27 -7.15
N ALA A 86 14.25 -6.03 -7.49
CA ALA A 86 13.11 -6.56 -6.78
C ALA A 86 11.97 -6.89 -7.75
N SER A 87 11.16 -7.85 -7.34
CA SER A 87 10.10 -8.44 -8.14
C SER A 87 8.78 -8.33 -7.36
N TRP A 88 7.74 -7.87 -8.04
CA TRP A 88 6.37 -7.88 -7.57
C TRP A 88 5.49 -8.63 -8.59
N VAL A 89 4.36 -9.12 -8.11
CA VAL A 89 3.31 -9.71 -8.94
C VAL A 89 2.03 -8.96 -8.66
N LEU A 90 1.47 -8.36 -9.71
CA LEU A 90 0.16 -7.77 -9.71
C LEU A 90 -0.86 -8.81 -10.15
N GLU A 91 -1.84 -9.11 -9.30
CA GLU A 91 -2.88 -10.08 -9.58
C GLU A 91 -4.25 -9.39 -9.58
N ASN A 92 -5.09 -9.72 -10.55
CA ASN A 92 -6.51 -9.39 -10.51
C ASN A 92 -7.31 -10.65 -10.21
N HIS A 93 -7.80 -10.77 -8.99
CA HIS A 93 -8.62 -11.89 -8.51
C HIS A 93 -10.09 -11.78 -8.93
N GLY A 94 -10.49 -10.63 -9.48
CA GLY A 94 -11.83 -10.38 -9.99
C GLY A 94 -12.01 -10.83 -11.44
N PRO A 95 -13.25 -11.10 -11.89
CA PRO A 95 -13.54 -11.48 -13.28
C PRO A 95 -13.45 -10.32 -14.26
N THR A 96 -13.44 -9.07 -13.79
CA THR A 96 -13.50 -7.88 -14.65
C THR A 96 -12.12 -7.24 -14.81
N ALA A 97 -11.77 -6.86 -16.04
CA ALA A 97 -10.56 -6.08 -16.32
C ALA A 97 -10.65 -4.67 -15.70
N THR A 98 -9.51 -4.11 -15.32
CA THR A 98 -9.44 -2.74 -14.77
C THR A 98 -8.16 -2.03 -15.20
N THR A 99 -8.22 -0.70 -15.21
CA THR A 99 -7.03 0.14 -15.33
C THR A 99 -6.37 0.33 -13.97
N PHE A 100 -5.05 0.28 -13.96
CA PHE A 100 -4.23 0.49 -12.78
C PHE A 100 -3.06 1.42 -13.09
N ASP A 101 -2.47 1.98 -12.05
CA ASP A 101 -1.15 2.58 -12.13
C ASP A 101 -0.30 2.13 -10.94
N GLY A 102 0.99 1.96 -11.20
CA GLY A 102 1.99 1.49 -10.26
C GLY A 102 2.97 2.60 -9.93
N HIS A 103 3.23 2.81 -8.64
CA HIS A 103 4.17 3.81 -8.17
C HIS A 103 5.27 3.17 -7.34
N PHE A 104 6.51 3.42 -7.73
CA PHE A 104 7.68 3.18 -6.89
C PHE A 104 7.75 4.28 -5.82
N ARG A 105 7.85 3.89 -4.54
CA ARG A 105 7.83 4.85 -3.43
C ARG A 105 8.93 4.52 -2.43
N THR A 106 9.70 5.53 -2.03
CA THR A 106 10.62 5.41 -0.90
C THR A 106 9.85 5.36 0.41
N VAL A 107 10.19 4.41 1.28
CA VAL A 107 9.53 4.18 2.57
C VAL A 107 10.09 5.09 3.67
N SER A 108 11.32 5.59 3.51
CA SER A 108 11.97 6.50 4.46
C SER A 108 13.07 7.33 3.83
N GLY A 109 13.34 8.51 4.42
CA GLY A 109 14.24 9.57 3.98
C GLY A 109 15.59 9.09 3.48
N SER A 110 15.64 8.82 2.19
CA SER A 110 16.88 8.79 1.43
C SER A 110 17.42 10.21 1.36
N ASP A 111 18.74 10.35 1.39
CA ASP A 111 19.40 11.60 1.07
C ASP A 111 18.92 12.10 -0.31
N GLU A 112 18.59 13.39 -0.45
CA GLU A 112 18.01 13.94 -1.68
C GLU A 112 18.98 13.83 -2.87
N THR A 113 20.28 14.05 -2.64
CA THR A 113 21.32 13.94 -3.66
C THR A 113 21.43 12.50 -4.13
N LEU A 114 21.45 11.54 -3.20
CA LEU A 114 21.44 10.13 -3.57
C LEU A 114 20.16 9.73 -4.31
N ALA A 115 19.00 10.13 -3.81
CA ALA A 115 17.72 9.78 -4.43
C ALA A 115 17.64 10.30 -5.89
N ALA A 116 18.22 11.46 -6.17
CA ALA A 116 18.33 12.00 -7.52
C ALA A 116 19.38 11.28 -8.39
N ALA A 117 20.42 10.70 -7.79
CA ALA A 117 21.46 9.93 -8.48
C ALA A 117 21.05 8.49 -8.81
N LEU A 118 20.08 7.92 -8.09
CA LEU A 118 19.63 6.56 -8.26
C LEU A 118 18.52 6.47 -9.32
N LEU A 119 18.79 5.73 -10.39
CA LEU A 119 17.82 5.48 -11.45
C LEU A 119 16.88 4.34 -11.07
N VAL A 120 15.59 4.52 -11.32
CA VAL A 120 14.57 3.46 -11.26
C VAL A 120 14.35 2.95 -12.67
N GLN A 121 14.37 1.63 -12.87
CA GLN A 121 14.13 1.02 -14.16
C GLN A 121 13.17 -0.16 -14.04
N TYR A 122 12.23 -0.26 -14.98
CA TYR A 122 11.25 -1.32 -15.09
C TYR A 122 11.73 -2.39 -16.08
N GLY A 123 11.61 -3.66 -15.71
CA GLY A 123 11.96 -4.78 -16.57
C GLY A 123 10.91 -4.98 -17.66
N GLU A 124 11.34 -5.08 -18.91
CA GLU A 124 10.53 -5.64 -19.99
C GLU A 124 10.57 -7.16 -19.85
N VAL A 125 9.42 -7.76 -19.51
CA VAL A 125 9.29 -9.19 -19.21
C VAL A 125 8.67 -9.90 -20.41
N ASP A 126 9.31 -10.97 -20.88
CA ASP A 126 8.81 -11.80 -21.98
C ASP A 126 7.69 -12.76 -21.52
N PRO A 127 7.04 -13.51 -22.45
CA PRO A 127 5.98 -14.46 -22.09
C PRO A 127 6.43 -15.61 -21.16
N ASP A 128 7.74 -15.90 -21.08
CA ASP A 128 8.30 -16.92 -20.21
C ASP A 128 8.58 -16.38 -18.79
N GLY A 129 8.40 -15.06 -18.58
CA GLY A 129 8.62 -14.40 -17.30
C GLY A 129 10.05 -13.87 -17.14
N GLU A 130 10.86 -13.84 -18.19
CA GLU A 130 12.25 -13.41 -18.15
C GLU A 130 12.42 -11.94 -18.53
N VAL A 131 13.33 -11.24 -17.86
CA VAL A 131 13.63 -9.84 -18.18
C VAL A 131 14.52 -9.76 -19.42
N VAL A 132 13.99 -9.26 -20.52
CA VAL A 132 14.69 -9.10 -21.81
C VAL A 132 15.19 -7.69 -22.06
N GLY A 133 14.68 -6.70 -21.31
CA GLY A 133 15.00 -5.29 -21.47
C GLY A 133 14.77 -4.50 -20.19
N TRP A 134 15.23 -3.24 -20.17
CA TRP A 134 14.99 -2.31 -19.08
C TRP A 134 14.52 -0.98 -19.64
N ILE A 135 13.46 -0.45 -19.04
CA ILE A 135 12.78 0.79 -19.41
C ILE A 135 13.05 1.81 -18.31
N ASP A 136 13.42 3.03 -18.68
CA ASP A 136 13.67 4.09 -17.70
C ASP A 136 12.37 4.52 -17.00
N GLY A 137 12.42 4.49 -15.66
CA GLY A 137 11.32 4.84 -14.76
C GLY A 137 11.63 6.07 -13.89
N GLY A 138 12.52 6.95 -14.34
CA GLY A 138 12.94 8.15 -13.61
C GLY A 138 13.99 7.87 -12.54
N THR A 139 13.97 8.68 -11.48
CA THR A 139 14.91 8.55 -10.35
C THR A 139 14.17 8.14 -9.08
N VAL A 140 14.88 7.77 -8.03
CA VAL A 140 14.26 7.52 -6.73
C VAL A 140 13.63 8.79 -6.15
N ALA A 141 14.20 9.97 -6.44
CA ALA A 141 13.65 11.27 -6.03
C ALA A 141 12.39 11.68 -6.82
N ASP A 142 12.34 11.32 -8.11
CA ASP A 142 11.24 11.64 -9.01
C ASP A 142 10.92 10.43 -9.92
N PRO A 143 10.23 9.41 -9.37
CA PRO A 143 9.92 8.19 -10.11
C PRO A 143 8.77 8.41 -11.08
N THR A 144 8.94 7.97 -12.33
CA THR A 144 7.87 7.92 -13.33
C THR A 144 6.91 6.77 -13.01
N PRO A 145 5.58 6.98 -13.07
CA PRO A 145 4.62 5.89 -12.87
C PRO A 145 4.81 4.75 -13.87
N PHE A 146 4.51 3.53 -13.44
CA PHE A 146 4.71 2.31 -14.23
C PHE A 146 3.91 2.33 -15.54
N ALA A 147 2.65 2.76 -15.49
CA ALA A 147 1.81 2.83 -16.68
C ALA A 147 2.35 3.84 -17.70
N GLU A 148 2.89 4.97 -17.22
CA GLU A 148 3.50 6.00 -18.06
C GLU A 148 4.80 5.51 -18.71
N ALA A 149 5.67 4.85 -17.95
CA ALA A 149 6.97 4.37 -18.44
C ALA A 149 6.82 3.18 -19.41
N THR A 150 5.97 2.20 -19.08
CA THR A 150 5.87 0.94 -19.82
C THR A 150 4.74 0.90 -20.85
N GLY A 151 3.74 1.78 -20.72
CA GLY A 151 2.50 1.73 -21.48
C GLY A 151 1.53 0.63 -21.04
N ILE A 152 1.84 -0.12 -19.96
CA ILE A 152 0.99 -1.17 -19.41
C ILE A 152 0.14 -0.58 -18.29
N ASP A 153 -1.12 -0.31 -18.59
CA ASP A 153 -2.07 0.37 -17.69
C ASP A 153 -3.32 -0.46 -17.36
N THR A 154 -3.42 -1.69 -17.89
CA THR A 154 -4.63 -2.52 -17.82
C THR A 154 -4.27 -3.94 -17.42
N ILE A 155 -5.04 -4.51 -16.50
CA ILE A 155 -4.96 -5.92 -16.11
C ILE A 155 -6.29 -6.62 -16.34
N ASN A 156 -6.25 -7.75 -17.06
CA ASN A 156 -7.44 -8.56 -17.33
C ASN A 156 -7.93 -9.26 -16.05
N GLY A 157 -9.21 -9.62 -16.03
CA GLY A 157 -9.77 -10.41 -14.93
C GLY A 157 -9.09 -11.77 -14.81
N GLN A 158 -8.83 -12.23 -13.58
CA GLN A 158 -8.20 -13.52 -13.29
C GLN A 158 -6.83 -13.71 -13.96
N THR A 159 -6.06 -12.62 -14.09
CA THR A 159 -4.71 -12.65 -14.64
C THR A 159 -3.69 -12.04 -13.68
N GLN A 160 -2.41 -12.24 -14.01
CA GLN A 160 -1.28 -11.70 -13.28
C GLN A 160 -0.30 -11.00 -14.24
N ILE A 161 0.37 -9.97 -13.73
CA ILE A 161 1.43 -9.23 -14.43
C ILE A 161 2.67 -9.26 -13.53
N PRO A 162 3.81 -9.82 -13.98
CA PRO A 162 5.08 -9.67 -13.28
C PRO A 162 5.59 -8.24 -13.43
N ILE A 163 6.05 -7.65 -12.34
CA ILE A 163 6.62 -6.30 -12.29
C ILE A 163 8.03 -6.43 -11.75
N GLU A 164 9.00 -6.28 -12.64
CA GLU A 164 10.42 -6.29 -12.30
C GLU A 164 10.91 -4.86 -12.20
N VAL A 165 11.57 -4.52 -11.10
CA VAL A 165 12.17 -3.20 -10.90
C VAL A 165 13.63 -3.37 -10.49
N ARG A 166 14.49 -2.49 -11.00
CA ARG A 166 15.83 -2.32 -10.46
C ARG A 166 16.10 -0.88 -10.12
N VAL A 167 16.95 -0.67 -9.12
CA VAL A 167 17.50 0.63 -8.78
C VAL A 167 19.00 0.58 -9.02
N VAL A 168 19.53 1.58 -9.72
CA VAL A 168 20.93 1.60 -10.18
C VAL A 168 21.59 2.93 -9.82
N LEU A 169 22.77 2.85 -9.21
CA LEU A 169 23.75 3.93 -9.16
C LEU A 169 24.73 3.74 -10.32
N GLU A 170 24.48 4.40 -11.45
CA GLU A 170 25.34 4.23 -12.65
C GLU A 170 26.72 4.87 -12.46
N ASP A 171 26.74 6.14 -12.04
CA ASP A 171 27.95 6.92 -11.83
C ASP A 171 27.97 7.54 -10.41
N PRO A 172 28.81 7.03 -9.49
CA PRO A 172 28.96 7.62 -8.15
C PRO A 172 29.50 9.06 -8.18
N GLY A 173 30.15 9.49 -9.27
CA GLY A 173 30.70 10.83 -9.41
C GLY A 173 29.65 11.95 -9.35
N VAL A 174 28.38 11.64 -9.63
CA VAL A 174 27.29 12.61 -9.47
C VAL A 174 26.97 12.92 -8.01
N ILE A 175 27.26 12.00 -7.09
CA ILE A 175 27.14 12.25 -5.64
C ILE A 175 28.30 13.13 -5.19
N ALA A 176 29.53 12.75 -5.53
CA ALA A 176 30.75 13.48 -5.19
C ALA A 176 30.73 14.95 -5.65
N SER A 177 30.12 15.23 -6.81
CA SER A 177 30.05 16.60 -7.34
C SER A 177 29.10 17.51 -6.54
N ASN A 178 28.19 16.93 -5.76
CA ASN A 178 27.14 17.63 -5.03
C ASN A 178 27.34 17.56 -3.50
N ASP A 179 28.00 16.53 -2.99
CA ASP A 179 28.31 16.35 -1.58
C ASP A 179 29.58 15.49 -1.38
N ASP A 180 30.68 16.13 -1.01
CA ASP A 180 31.97 15.46 -0.75
C ASP A 180 31.92 14.54 0.49
N ASP A 181 30.98 14.76 1.41
CA ASP A 181 30.89 13.99 2.66
C ASP A 181 30.29 12.59 2.44
N LEU A 182 29.62 12.35 1.31
CA LEU A 182 28.97 11.08 1.00
C LEU A 182 29.86 10.08 0.26
N ILE A 183 31.10 10.43 -0.11
CA ILE A 183 31.97 9.56 -0.93
C ILE A 183 32.50 8.36 -0.11
N GLY A 184 32.23 7.14 -0.60
CA GLY A 184 32.64 5.90 0.05
C GLY A 184 31.78 5.51 1.24
N GLU A 185 30.64 6.18 1.43
CA GLU A 185 29.64 5.81 2.41
C GLU A 185 28.70 4.72 1.89
N MET A 186 28.19 3.92 2.82
CA MET A 186 27.09 2.97 2.55
C MET A 186 25.78 3.69 2.84
N ILE A 187 24.95 3.87 1.82
CA ILE A 187 23.71 4.62 1.95
C ILE A 187 22.51 3.71 1.71
N ARG A 188 21.62 3.65 2.69
CA ARG A 188 20.47 2.75 2.69
C ARG A 188 19.29 3.34 1.92
N VAL A 189 18.70 2.54 1.04
CA VAL A 189 17.48 2.83 0.29
C VAL A 189 16.44 1.80 0.67
N ALA A 190 15.35 2.27 1.26
CA ALA A 190 14.16 1.48 1.52
C ALA A 190 13.03 1.97 0.62
N ALA A 191 12.50 1.09 -0.23
CA ALA A 191 11.48 1.43 -1.20
C ALA A 191 10.48 0.29 -1.42
N ASP A 192 9.27 0.62 -1.84
CA ASP A 192 8.21 -0.34 -2.12
C ASP A 192 7.47 0.04 -3.40
N PHE A 193 6.72 -0.91 -3.95
CA PHE A 193 5.88 -0.70 -5.12
C PHE A 193 4.41 -0.76 -4.71
N THR A 194 3.68 0.30 -5.02
CA THR A 194 2.27 0.45 -4.65
C THR A 194 1.41 0.53 -5.90
N VAL A 195 0.18 0.01 -5.85
CA VAL A 195 -0.76 0.06 -6.97
C VAL A 195 -2.04 0.76 -6.57
N SER A 196 -2.50 1.64 -7.44
CA SER A 196 -3.84 2.23 -7.39
C SER A 196 -4.63 1.71 -8.59
N TYR A 197 -5.93 1.42 -8.40
CA TYR A 197 -6.79 0.96 -9.48
C TYR A 197 -8.22 1.50 -9.33
N LEU A 198 -8.96 1.51 -10.44
CA LEU A 198 -10.37 1.91 -10.45
C LEU A 198 -11.25 0.66 -10.42
N ASP A 199 -12.01 0.43 -9.35
CA ASP A 199 -13.02 -0.64 -9.37
C ASP A 199 -14.16 -0.23 -10.33
N PRO A 200 -14.39 -0.97 -11.43
CA PRO A 200 -15.43 -0.62 -12.41
C PRO A 200 -16.85 -0.76 -11.87
N ILE A 201 -17.06 -1.37 -10.69
CA ILE A 201 -18.38 -1.48 -10.09
C ILE A 201 -18.77 -0.19 -9.38
N ASN A 202 -19.62 0.59 -10.04
CA ASN A 202 -20.35 1.67 -9.41
C ASN A 202 -21.48 1.07 -8.55
N ARG A 203 -21.23 0.85 -7.25
CA ARG A 203 -22.27 0.46 -6.29
C ARG A 203 -23.16 1.67 -6.03
N ALA A 204 -24.22 1.82 -6.83
CA ALA A 204 -25.27 2.81 -6.65
C ALA A 204 -26.14 2.52 -5.41
#